data_AF-A0A937BZB9-F1
#
_entry.id   AF-A0A937BZB9-F1
#
_cell.length_a   1.000
_cell.length_b   1.000
_cell.length_c   1.000
_cell.angle_alpha   90.00
_cell.angle_beta   90.00
_cell.angle_gamma   90.00
#
_symmetry.space_group_name_H-M   'P 1'
#
loop_
_entity.id
_entity.type
_entity.pdbx_description
1 polymer ?
#
loop_
_entity_poly.entity_id
_entity_poly.type
_entity_poly.pdbx_seq_one_letter_code
_entity_poly.pdbx_strand_id
1 'polypeptide(L)'
;MLPRLLTSLLIFLGFAGPVSARTLTVELEVLHVAGWLSQAELDRLLASPELRIEAHYQPTRLIVGETARREKIMPIGSKLFAIGQITTLRGAQIERQGRSLRFRIDETHSAHASYRLQWLRLAVPITSGPGRPQPDLEVKLKDPVAPQGAHESVFLHRNSAFTLGLRLRYRWDDAQGDYVLAALPCDGDIQALGKGQYRFRPEQPLLRLFGTLDFSSPGQGAKRFMLAPPYPAPLGDWQASEQQLVQLHAEGKTLESMSLRVERKGADGCSYTRNYDAWFADGKPVQLKRSGYGMHSDTCEEPAASDPTTEMRWNDDGTLGWFIESSRLSATRVWDDFRATNPACAAEESSPPSSAEVANLRDEFVRLRAAFLKGSKP
;
A
#
# COMPACT_ATOMS: atom_id res chain seq x y z
N MET A 1 5.06 19.64 69.24
CA MET A 1 4.32 20.13 68.04
C MET A 1 5.11 19.97 66.73
N LEU A 2 5.97 18.94 66.60
CA LEU A 2 6.75 18.66 65.38
C LEU A 2 6.15 17.64 64.36
N PRO A 3 5.16 16.77 64.68
CA PRO A 3 4.83 15.65 63.78
C PRO A 3 3.90 16.01 62.61
N ARG A 4 3.19 17.16 62.64
CA ARG A 4 2.24 17.55 61.58
C ARG A 4 2.90 18.27 60.38
N LEU A 5 4.05 18.90 60.60
CA LEU A 5 4.82 19.55 59.54
C LEU A 5 5.57 18.53 58.66
N LEU A 6 6.04 17.42 59.24
CA LEU A 6 6.72 16.36 58.49
C LEU A 6 5.77 15.56 57.59
N THR A 7 4.53 15.31 58.04
CA THR A 7 3.50 14.62 57.24
C THR A 7 3.07 15.47 56.05
N SER A 8 2.96 16.78 56.22
CA SER A 8 2.59 17.71 55.15
C SER A 8 3.72 17.88 54.13
N LEU A 9 4.98 17.83 54.57
CA LEU A 9 6.15 17.88 53.67
C LEU A 9 6.30 16.59 52.84
N LEU A 10 5.96 15.41 53.40
CA LEU A 10 5.97 14.14 52.66
C LEU A 10 4.87 14.03 51.60
N ILE A 11 3.72 14.69 51.81
CA ILE A 11 2.65 14.78 50.80
C ILE A 11 3.03 15.78 49.69
N PHE A 12 3.76 16.86 50.01
CA PHE A 12 4.27 17.82 49.03
C PHE A 12 5.53 17.34 48.27
N LEU A 13 6.29 16.40 48.83
CA LEU A 13 7.49 15.82 48.20
C LEU A 13 7.19 14.78 47.12
N GLY A 14 5.93 14.67 46.66
CA GLY A 14 5.65 14.02 45.39
C GLY A 14 6.18 12.59 45.31
N PHE A 15 5.86 11.76 46.31
CA PHE A 15 5.71 10.33 46.03
C PHE A 15 4.51 10.20 45.08
N ALA A 16 4.76 10.48 43.80
CA ALA A 16 4.06 9.84 42.72
C ALA A 16 4.19 8.35 43.02
N GLY A 17 3.13 7.76 43.59
CA GLY A 17 3.02 6.31 43.69
C GLY A 17 3.35 5.72 42.32
N PRO A 18 3.87 4.48 42.25
CA PRO A 18 4.21 3.86 40.99
C PRO A 18 3.02 4.05 40.05
N VAL A 19 3.24 4.82 38.97
CA VAL A 19 2.25 4.97 37.91
C VAL A 19 1.93 3.55 37.51
N SER A 20 0.73 3.09 37.87
CA SER A 20 0.32 1.71 37.66
C SER A 20 0.56 1.42 36.19
N ALA A 21 1.51 0.53 35.90
CA ALA A 21 1.91 0.24 34.54
C ALA A 21 0.71 -0.45 33.89
N ARG A 22 -0.04 0.31 33.09
CA ARG A 22 -1.21 -0.20 32.37
C ARG A 22 -0.77 -1.27 31.40
N THR A 23 -1.57 -2.30 31.23
CA THR A 23 -1.31 -3.34 30.24
C THR A 23 -2.24 -3.20 29.04
N LEU A 24 -1.67 -3.26 27.84
CA LEU A 24 -2.38 -3.36 26.59
C LEU A 24 -2.67 -4.83 26.27
N THR A 25 -3.94 -5.18 26.12
CA THR A 25 -4.37 -6.46 25.55
C THR A 25 -4.56 -6.28 24.05
N VAL A 26 -3.93 -7.15 23.26
CA VAL A 26 -3.96 -7.09 21.79
C VAL A 26 -4.48 -8.40 21.22
N GLU A 27 -5.37 -8.30 20.24
CA GLU A 27 -5.84 -9.39 19.40
C GLU A 27 -5.61 -9.02 17.93
N LEU A 28 -4.94 -9.89 17.20
CA LEU A 28 -4.64 -9.74 15.78
C LEU A 28 -5.22 -10.92 15.02
N GLU A 29 -6.16 -10.65 14.11
CA GLU A 29 -6.65 -11.65 13.16
C GLU A 29 -5.96 -11.45 11.80
N VAL A 30 -5.47 -12.55 11.22
CA VAL A 30 -4.73 -12.55 9.95
C VAL A 30 -5.47 -13.35 8.89
N LEU A 31 -5.75 -12.72 7.75
CA LEU A 31 -6.51 -13.29 6.64
C LEU A 31 -5.63 -13.31 5.40
N HIS A 32 -5.53 -14.45 4.73
CA HIS A 32 -4.93 -14.50 3.39
C HIS A 32 -5.89 -13.84 2.39
N VAL A 33 -5.38 -12.86 1.63
CA VAL A 33 -6.19 -12.14 0.63
C VAL A 33 -5.81 -12.57 -0.78
N ALA A 34 -4.52 -12.56 -1.11
CA ALA A 34 -4.05 -12.88 -2.46
C ALA A 34 -2.56 -13.27 -2.50
N GLY A 35 -2.14 -13.84 -3.63
CA GLY A 35 -0.75 -14.22 -3.92
C GLY A 35 -0.44 -15.69 -3.61
N TRP A 36 0.84 -16.02 -3.63
CA TRP A 36 1.29 -17.43 -3.61
C TRP A 36 1.43 -18.04 -2.22
N LEU A 37 0.93 -17.37 -1.19
CA LEU A 37 0.92 -17.95 0.15
C LEU A 37 -0.32 -18.85 0.26
N SER A 38 -0.13 -20.15 0.21
CA SER A 38 -1.24 -21.07 0.45
C SER A 38 -1.79 -20.90 1.87
N GLN A 39 -3.07 -21.22 2.06
CA GLN A 39 -3.69 -21.15 3.39
C GLN A 39 -2.92 -21.98 4.42
N ALA A 40 -2.46 -23.18 4.04
CA ALA A 40 -1.69 -24.07 4.91
C ALA A 40 -0.29 -23.52 5.24
N GLU A 41 0.33 -22.72 4.36
CA GLU A 41 1.55 -21.98 4.71
C GLU A 41 1.25 -20.87 5.70
N LEU A 42 0.20 -20.06 5.49
CA LEU A 42 -0.18 -19.02 6.45
C LEU A 42 -0.44 -19.61 7.83
N ASP A 43 -1.22 -20.69 7.92
CA ASP A 43 -1.54 -21.33 9.20
C ASP A 43 -0.26 -21.84 9.91
N ARG A 44 0.68 -22.41 9.15
CA ARG A 44 2.00 -22.83 9.69
C ARG A 44 2.84 -21.64 10.16
N LEU A 45 2.82 -20.52 9.44
CA LEU A 45 3.54 -19.30 9.81
C LEU A 45 3.00 -18.71 11.12
N LEU A 46 1.68 -18.64 11.28
CA LEU A 46 1.04 -18.13 12.51
C LEU A 46 1.24 -19.09 13.69
N ALA A 47 1.27 -20.39 13.43
CA ALA A 47 1.59 -21.42 14.43
C ALA A 47 3.07 -21.47 14.81
N SER A 48 3.96 -20.81 14.05
CA SER A 48 5.40 -20.90 14.27
C SER A 48 5.79 -20.39 15.67
N PRO A 49 6.62 -21.15 16.42
CA PRO A 49 7.18 -20.65 17.68
C PRO A 49 8.19 -19.52 17.45
N GLU A 50 8.71 -19.40 16.23
CA GLU A 50 9.67 -18.36 15.85
C GLU A 50 9.01 -17.01 15.54
N LEU A 51 7.68 -16.98 15.43
CA LEU A 51 6.89 -15.76 15.33
C LEU A 51 7.16 -14.84 16.53
N ARG A 52 7.36 -13.57 16.24
CA ARG A 52 7.74 -12.56 17.22
C ARG A 52 6.78 -11.37 17.14
N ILE A 53 6.35 -10.89 18.30
CA ILE A 53 5.77 -9.57 18.41
C ILE A 53 6.81 -8.66 19.02
N GLU A 54 7.04 -7.52 18.43
CA GLU A 54 7.93 -6.51 18.99
C GLU A 54 7.15 -5.28 19.43
N ALA A 55 7.38 -4.92 20.68
CA ALA A 55 6.91 -3.70 21.30
C ALA A 55 8.05 -2.69 21.27
N HIS A 56 7.87 -1.61 20.52
CA HIS A 56 8.85 -0.55 20.40
C HIS A 56 8.47 0.61 21.30
N TYR A 57 9.41 1.00 22.15
CA TYR A 57 9.24 2.03 23.16
C TYR A 57 10.09 3.25 22.83
N GLN A 58 9.51 4.42 23.05
CA GLN A 58 10.21 5.69 22.96
C GLN A 58 10.42 6.33 24.33
N PRO A 59 11.52 7.07 24.49
CA PRO A 59 11.78 7.78 25.73
C PRO A 59 10.82 8.94 25.93
N THR A 60 10.32 9.11 27.16
CA THR A 60 9.45 10.23 27.54
C THR A 60 10.20 11.55 27.68
N ARG A 61 11.52 11.49 27.84
CA ARG A 61 12.42 12.65 27.96
C ARG A 61 13.70 12.35 27.18
N LEU A 62 14.25 13.37 26.52
CA LEU A 62 15.51 13.25 25.78
C LEU A 62 16.68 13.69 26.67
N ILE A 63 17.48 12.74 27.11
CA ILE A 63 18.67 12.93 27.94
C ILE A 63 19.87 12.41 27.12
N VAL A 64 20.81 13.31 26.84
CA VAL A 64 21.97 12.99 25.99
C VAL A 64 22.80 11.89 26.64
N GLY A 65 23.06 10.82 25.89
CA GLY A 65 23.85 9.68 26.36
C GLY A 65 23.05 8.59 27.08
N GLU A 66 21.81 8.88 27.48
CA GLU A 66 20.95 7.90 28.18
C GLU A 66 19.75 7.48 27.32
N THR A 67 18.93 8.45 26.92
CA THR A 67 17.70 8.22 26.17
C THR A 67 17.69 8.91 24.80
N ALA A 68 18.71 9.72 24.52
CA ALA A 68 18.88 10.35 23.23
C ALA A 68 20.35 10.42 22.85
N ARG A 69 20.62 10.42 21.54
CA ARG A 69 21.94 10.65 20.97
C ARG A 69 21.96 11.92 20.13
N ARG A 70 23.14 12.54 20.05
CA ARG A 70 23.44 13.59 19.08
C ARG A 70 24.26 12.97 17.96
N GLU A 71 23.99 13.35 16.72
CA GLU A 71 24.90 12.98 15.63
C GLU A 71 26.24 13.67 15.83
N LYS A 72 27.34 12.93 15.61
CA LYS A 72 28.70 13.37 15.95
C LYS A 72 29.09 14.71 15.31
N ILE A 73 28.49 15.05 14.16
CA ILE A 73 28.78 16.25 13.38
C ILE A 73 27.92 17.47 13.76
N MET A 74 26.97 17.33 14.68
CA MET A 74 26.02 18.40 14.99
C MET A 74 26.48 19.28 16.17
N PRO A 75 26.34 20.62 16.08
CA PRO A 75 26.73 21.53 17.15
C PRO A 75 25.91 21.32 18.43
N ILE A 76 26.45 21.80 19.55
CA ILE A 76 25.74 21.82 20.84
C ILE A 76 24.48 22.70 20.70
N GLY A 77 23.32 22.17 21.11
CA GLY A 77 22.00 22.81 20.88
C GLY A 77 21.22 22.24 19.69
N SER A 78 21.82 21.35 18.89
CA SER A 78 21.14 20.67 17.79
C SER A 78 20.11 19.63 18.24
N LYS A 79 19.23 19.23 17.31
CA LYS A 79 18.22 18.19 17.48
C LYS A 79 18.82 16.92 18.09
N LEU A 80 18.15 16.40 19.12
CA LEU A 80 18.47 15.11 19.71
C LEU A 80 17.62 14.02 19.05
N PHE A 81 18.24 12.87 18.81
CA PHE A 81 17.57 11.70 18.26
C PHE A 81 17.28 10.73 19.40
N ALA A 82 16.00 10.41 19.60
CA ALA A 82 15.60 9.42 20.59
C ALA A 82 16.29 8.07 20.33
N ILE A 83 16.76 7.44 21.40
CA ILE A 83 17.21 6.05 21.38
C ILE A 83 15.98 5.23 21.77
N GLY A 84 15.46 4.39 20.87
CA GLY A 84 14.32 3.52 21.17
C GLY A 84 14.73 2.25 21.91
N GLN A 85 13.78 1.61 22.59
CA GLN A 85 13.95 0.29 23.21
C GLN A 85 12.96 -0.70 22.61
N ILE A 86 13.31 -1.98 22.57
CA ILE A 86 12.50 -3.03 21.95
C ILE A 86 12.33 -4.18 22.94
N THR A 87 11.09 -4.56 23.22
CA THR A 87 10.77 -5.83 23.88
C THR A 87 10.22 -6.79 22.85
N THR A 88 10.68 -8.04 22.87
CA THR A 88 10.22 -9.09 21.95
C THR A 88 9.44 -10.17 22.71
N LEU A 89 8.21 -10.46 22.29
CA LEU A 89 7.39 -11.58 22.75
C LEU A 89 7.51 -12.76 21.78
N ARG A 90 7.64 -13.98 22.30
CA ARG A 90 7.75 -15.21 21.50
C ARG A 90 7.06 -16.40 22.17
N GLY A 91 6.90 -17.49 21.42
CA GLY A 91 6.47 -18.78 21.97
C GLY A 91 5.17 -18.66 22.77
N ALA A 92 5.21 -19.11 24.04
CA ALA A 92 4.04 -19.15 24.93
C ALA A 92 3.49 -17.77 25.35
N GLN A 93 4.22 -16.68 25.12
CA GLN A 93 3.73 -15.32 25.40
C GLN A 93 2.68 -14.84 24.38
N ILE A 94 2.48 -15.61 23.31
CA ILE A 94 1.53 -15.34 22.23
C ILE A 94 0.53 -16.49 22.22
N GLU A 95 -0.68 -16.21 22.65
CA GLU A 95 -1.81 -17.14 22.54
C GLU A 95 -2.22 -17.24 21.07
N ARG A 96 -2.45 -18.46 20.59
CA ARG A 96 -2.78 -18.74 19.19
C ARG A 96 -4.08 -19.52 19.12
N GLN A 97 -5.02 -19.04 18.32
CA GLN A 97 -6.28 -19.74 18.05
C GLN A 97 -6.64 -19.59 16.58
N GLY A 98 -6.31 -20.61 15.77
CA GLY A 98 -6.49 -20.56 14.33
C GLY A 98 -5.69 -19.38 13.72
N ARG A 99 -6.41 -18.40 13.19
CA ARG A 99 -5.86 -17.18 12.55
C ARG A 99 -5.69 -15.99 13.50
N SER A 100 -6.07 -16.17 14.76
CA SER A 100 -6.03 -15.12 15.77
C SER A 100 -4.81 -15.30 16.67
N LEU A 101 -4.09 -14.21 16.88
CA LEU A 101 -3.00 -14.08 17.85
C LEU A 101 -3.46 -13.16 18.97
N ARG A 102 -3.19 -13.52 20.22
CA ARG A 102 -3.47 -12.68 21.38
C ARG A 102 -2.24 -12.57 22.26
N PHE A 103 -1.96 -11.37 22.75
CA PHE A 103 -0.82 -11.11 23.63
C PHE A 103 -1.05 -9.86 24.48
N ARG A 104 -0.19 -9.69 25.49
CA ARG A 104 -0.23 -8.56 26.42
C ARG A 104 1.10 -7.83 26.43
N ILE A 105 1.05 -6.49 26.45
CA ILE A 105 2.24 -5.62 26.43
C ILE A 105 2.02 -4.50 27.43
N ASP A 106 3.01 -4.21 28.26
CA ASP A 106 2.92 -3.11 29.22
C ASP A 106 3.19 -1.76 28.55
N GLU A 107 2.51 -0.71 29.03
CA GLU A 107 2.69 0.67 28.57
C GLU A 107 4.14 1.15 28.75
N THR A 108 4.79 0.69 29.82
CA THR A 108 6.15 1.09 30.19
C THR A 108 7.11 -0.05 29.95
N HIS A 109 8.33 0.27 29.50
CA HIS A 109 9.37 -0.76 29.33
C HIS A 109 9.76 -1.35 30.70
N SER A 110 9.82 -2.69 30.79
CA SER A 110 10.06 -3.41 32.04
C SER A 110 11.36 -3.02 32.76
N ALA A 111 12.43 -2.77 31.99
CA ALA A 111 13.72 -2.33 32.52
C ALA A 111 13.91 -0.81 32.58
N HIS A 112 13.01 -0.02 31.98
CA HIS A 112 13.21 1.42 31.82
C HIS A 112 11.91 2.21 32.00
N ALA A 113 11.69 2.73 33.21
CA ALA A 113 10.46 3.46 33.55
C ALA A 113 10.23 4.74 32.73
N SER A 114 11.29 5.31 32.13
CA SER A 114 11.25 6.52 31.29
C SER A 114 10.89 6.25 29.82
N TYR A 115 10.44 5.03 29.50
CA TYR A 115 10.11 4.63 28.13
C TYR A 115 8.66 4.20 28.04
N ARG A 116 7.95 4.68 27.01
CA ARG A 116 6.54 4.38 26.77
C ARG A 116 6.34 3.72 25.42
N LEU A 117 5.38 2.79 25.37
CA LEU A 117 5.02 2.06 24.18
C LEU A 117 4.63 3.05 23.08
N GLN A 118 5.31 2.95 21.93
CA GLN A 118 5.02 3.78 20.77
C GLN A 118 4.32 2.98 19.68
N TRP A 119 4.86 1.82 19.30
CA TRP A 119 4.34 1.05 18.19
C TRP A 119 4.56 -0.46 18.34
N LEU A 120 3.81 -1.21 17.55
CA LEU A 120 3.81 -2.67 17.54
C LEU A 120 4.20 -3.22 16.17
N ARG A 121 4.99 -4.29 16.16
CA ARG A 121 5.40 -5.04 14.97
C ARG A 121 5.07 -6.52 15.13
N LEU A 122 4.62 -7.16 14.06
CA LEU A 122 4.67 -8.61 13.89
C LEU A 122 5.86 -8.92 12.98
N ALA A 123 6.72 -9.84 13.40
CA ALA A 123 7.79 -10.39 12.59
C ALA A 123 7.66 -11.92 12.54
N VAL A 124 7.62 -12.48 11.33
CA VAL A 124 7.53 -13.93 11.12
C VAL A 124 8.64 -14.36 10.18
N PRO A 125 9.52 -15.30 10.57
CA PRO A 125 10.48 -15.84 9.63
C PRO A 125 9.74 -16.61 8.53
N ILE A 126 10.10 -16.31 7.29
CA ILE A 126 9.62 -16.97 6.09
C ILE A 126 10.81 -17.53 5.32
N THR A 127 10.69 -18.76 4.82
CA THR A 127 11.72 -19.31 3.95
C THR A 127 11.82 -18.46 2.68
N SER A 128 13.03 -18.03 2.34
CA SER A 128 13.29 -17.30 1.09
C SER A 128 12.92 -18.17 -0.12
N GLY A 129 12.49 -17.52 -1.20
CA GLY A 129 12.09 -18.20 -2.42
C GLY A 129 11.89 -17.22 -3.58
N PRO A 130 11.63 -17.73 -4.81
CA PRO A 130 11.32 -16.88 -5.95
C PRO A 130 10.17 -15.91 -5.62
N GLY A 131 10.38 -14.61 -5.84
CA GLY A 131 9.42 -13.55 -5.48
C GLY A 131 9.34 -13.20 -3.99
N ARG A 132 10.14 -13.83 -3.12
CA ARG A 132 10.23 -13.56 -1.66
C ARG A 132 11.67 -13.17 -1.29
N PRO A 133 12.10 -11.93 -1.58
CA PRO A 133 13.49 -11.52 -1.38
C PRO A 133 13.86 -11.34 0.10
N GLN A 134 12.88 -11.22 1.00
CA GLN A 134 13.11 -11.00 2.42
C GLN A 134 12.87 -12.31 3.22
N PRO A 135 13.76 -12.67 4.16
CA PRO A 135 13.63 -13.87 4.98
C PRO A 135 12.61 -13.69 6.12
N ASP A 136 12.10 -12.48 6.34
CA ASP A 136 11.13 -12.18 7.37
C ASP A 136 9.93 -11.43 6.75
N LEU A 137 8.73 -11.83 7.15
CA LEU A 137 7.53 -11.02 6.99
C LEU A 137 7.48 -10.02 8.14
N GLU A 138 7.72 -8.74 7.85
CA GLU A 138 7.60 -7.65 8.81
C GLU A 138 6.33 -6.84 8.59
N VAL A 139 5.45 -6.83 9.58
CA VAL A 139 4.19 -6.10 9.56
C VAL A 139 4.16 -5.10 10.69
N LYS A 140 4.14 -3.82 10.36
CA LYS A 140 3.86 -2.75 11.32
C LYS A 140 2.37 -2.77 11.67
N LEU A 141 2.03 -3.08 12.91
CA LEU A 141 0.65 -3.28 13.34
C LEU A 141 -0.04 -1.97 13.72
N LYS A 142 0.68 -1.08 14.42
CA LYS A 142 0.15 0.22 14.84
C LYS A 142 1.28 1.18 15.19
N ASP A 143 1.23 2.40 14.67
CA ASP A 143 2.10 3.52 15.08
C ASP A 143 1.40 4.88 14.83
N PRO A 144 1.20 5.70 15.88
CA PRO A 144 1.39 5.38 17.29
C PRO A 144 0.25 4.50 17.84
N VAL A 145 0.52 3.75 18.90
CA VAL A 145 -0.51 3.14 19.74
C VAL A 145 -1.24 4.24 20.49
N ALA A 146 -2.57 4.26 20.42
CA ALA A 146 -3.36 5.28 21.11
C ALA A 146 -3.17 5.17 22.64
N PRO A 147 -3.02 6.30 23.37
CA PRO A 147 -2.67 6.30 24.79
C PRO A 147 -3.80 5.81 25.71
N GLN A 148 -5.03 5.68 25.21
CA GLN A 148 -6.20 5.26 25.99
C GLN A 148 -7.28 4.67 25.09
N GLY A 149 -8.21 3.91 25.68
CA GLY A 149 -9.40 3.40 25.01
C GLY A 149 -9.24 1.99 24.41
N ALA A 150 -10.32 1.52 23.78
CA ALA A 150 -10.36 0.30 22.99
C ALA A 150 -10.45 0.67 21.51
N HIS A 151 -9.57 0.11 20.68
CA HIS A 151 -9.43 0.49 19.28
C HIS A 151 -9.48 -0.73 18.38
N GLU A 152 -10.13 -0.57 17.24
CA GLU A 152 -10.08 -1.52 16.13
C GLU A 152 -9.46 -0.83 14.91
N SER A 153 -8.54 -1.51 14.25
CA SER A 153 -7.95 -1.05 12.99
C SER A 153 -7.92 -2.22 12.03
N VAL A 154 -8.21 -1.95 10.77
CA VAL A 154 -8.12 -2.92 9.69
C VAL A 154 -7.20 -2.36 8.63
N PHE A 155 -6.26 -3.16 8.17
CA PHE A 155 -5.29 -2.75 7.17
C PHE A 155 -4.87 -3.94 6.31
N LEU A 156 -4.31 -3.63 5.14
CA LEU A 156 -3.71 -4.59 4.25
C LEU A 156 -2.19 -4.50 4.35
N HIS A 157 -1.55 -5.65 4.50
CA HIS A 157 -0.12 -5.77 4.35
C HIS A 157 0.19 -6.44 3.01
N ARG A 158 0.75 -5.64 2.09
CA ARG A 158 1.21 -6.11 0.79
C ARG A 158 2.70 -6.42 0.88
N ASN A 159 3.06 -7.68 0.69
CA ASN A 159 4.45 -8.06 0.44
C ASN A 159 4.68 -8.11 -1.08
N SER A 160 5.83 -8.58 -1.54
CA SER A 160 6.11 -8.82 -2.98
C SER A 160 5.47 -10.11 -3.50
N ALA A 161 5.29 -11.17 -2.67
CA ALA A 161 4.70 -12.45 -3.09
C ALA A 161 3.24 -12.73 -2.67
N PHE A 162 2.79 -12.19 -1.54
CA PHE A 162 1.41 -12.33 -1.06
C PHE A 162 0.86 -11.05 -0.40
N THR A 163 -0.44 -11.05 -0.11
CA THR A 163 -1.19 -9.96 0.49
C THR A 163 -2.03 -10.51 1.65
N LEU A 164 -1.91 -9.87 2.82
CA LEU A 164 -2.62 -10.24 4.04
C LEU A 164 -3.56 -9.13 4.48
N GLY A 165 -4.80 -9.48 4.80
CA GLY A 165 -5.75 -8.64 5.52
C GLY A 165 -5.56 -8.82 7.01
N LEU A 166 -5.52 -7.72 7.75
CA LEU A 166 -5.21 -7.72 9.18
C LEU A 166 -6.26 -6.93 9.93
N ARG A 167 -6.86 -7.55 10.94
CA ARG A 167 -7.74 -6.86 11.91
C ARG A 167 -7.04 -6.84 13.26
N LEU A 168 -6.64 -5.65 13.68
CA LEU A 168 -6.03 -5.40 14.98
C LEU A 168 -7.07 -4.82 15.93
N ARG A 169 -7.29 -5.49 17.06
CA ARG A 169 -8.04 -4.97 18.19
C ARG A 169 -7.09 -4.83 19.37
N TYR A 170 -7.09 -3.67 20.02
CA TYR A 170 -6.34 -3.52 21.26
C TYR A 170 -7.14 -2.71 22.27
N ARG A 171 -6.93 -3.03 23.55
CA ARG A 171 -7.62 -2.40 24.68
C ARG A 171 -6.67 -2.27 25.86
N TRP A 172 -6.58 -1.07 26.41
CA TRP A 172 -5.96 -0.86 27.71
C TRP A 172 -6.85 -1.43 28.81
N ASP A 173 -6.25 -2.07 29.81
CA ASP A 173 -6.94 -2.70 30.94
C ASP A 173 -7.95 -1.79 31.68
N ASP A 174 -7.67 -0.49 31.75
CA ASP A 174 -8.52 0.53 32.35
C ASP A 174 -9.56 1.13 31.38
N ALA A 175 -9.54 0.77 30.10
CA ALA A 175 -10.45 1.32 29.11
C ALA A 175 -11.87 0.74 29.23
N GLN A 176 -12.86 1.64 29.37
CA GLN A 176 -14.28 1.33 29.37
C GLN A 176 -14.88 1.48 27.96
N GLY A 177 -15.99 0.78 27.71
CA GLY A 177 -16.76 0.90 26.46
C GLY A 177 -16.37 -0.08 25.35
N ASP A 178 -16.98 0.12 24.17
CA ASP A 178 -16.76 -0.69 22.97
C ASP A 178 -15.51 -0.24 22.20
N TYR A 179 -15.07 -1.09 21.26
CA TYR A 179 -13.97 -0.75 20.35
C TYR A 179 -14.37 0.38 19.41
N VAL A 180 -13.52 1.41 19.33
CA VAL A 180 -13.64 2.49 18.34
C VAL A 180 -12.92 2.06 17.07
N LEU A 181 -13.66 1.94 15.97
CA LEU A 181 -13.09 1.60 14.66
C LEU A 181 -12.39 2.83 14.07
N ALA A 182 -11.12 2.66 13.65
CA ALA A 182 -10.44 3.66 12.84
C ALA A 182 -11.22 3.85 11.52
N ALA A 183 -11.43 5.11 11.11
CA ALA A 183 -12.19 5.41 9.89
C ALA A 183 -11.63 4.63 8.69
N LEU A 184 -12.48 3.82 8.06
CA LEU A 184 -12.19 3.14 6.80
C LEU A 184 -12.90 3.91 5.69
N PRO A 185 -12.18 4.45 4.69
CA PRO A 185 -12.84 5.09 3.57
C PRO A 185 -13.40 4.02 2.62
N CYS A 186 -14.54 4.30 1.97
CA CYS A 186 -15.12 3.39 0.97
C CYS A 186 -14.24 3.24 -0.29
N ASP A 187 -13.23 4.08 -0.49
CA ASP A 187 -12.31 4.08 -1.64
C ASP A 187 -11.05 3.20 -1.45
N GLY A 188 -10.76 2.84 -0.19
CA GLY A 188 -9.57 2.09 0.17
C GLY A 188 -9.67 0.63 -0.26
N ASP A 189 -8.55 -0.07 -0.21
CA ASP A 189 -8.50 -1.51 -0.48
C ASP A 189 -9.25 -2.37 0.57
N ILE A 190 -10.05 -1.75 1.44
CA ILE A 190 -10.73 -2.37 2.58
C ILE A 190 -12.13 -1.79 2.68
N GLN A 191 -13.11 -2.66 2.76
CA GLN A 191 -14.52 -2.32 2.88
C GLN A 191 -15.12 -2.97 4.10
N ALA A 192 -15.82 -2.20 4.93
CA ALA A 192 -16.65 -2.75 5.98
C ALA A 192 -17.93 -3.36 5.37
N LEU A 193 -18.23 -4.61 5.73
CA LEU A 193 -19.49 -5.30 5.39
C LEU A 193 -20.47 -5.32 6.57
N GLY A 194 -20.01 -4.91 7.74
CA GLY A 194 -20.75 -4.96 9.00
C GLY A 194 -19.80 -5.05 10.19
N LYS A 195 -20.34 -5.25 11.39
CA LYS A 195 -19.54 -5.35 12.62
C LYS A 195 -18.53 -6.49 12.52
N GLY A 196 -17.24 -6.16 12.48
CA GLY A 196 -16.14 -7.11 12.47
C GLY A 196 -15.97 -7.91 11.17
N GLN A 197 -16.72 -7.57 10.11
CA GLN A 197 -16.63 -8.21 8.80
C GLN A 197 -16.10 -7.21 7.77
N TYR A 198 -15.05 -7.61 7.07
CA TYR A 198 -14.35 -6.77 6.12
C TYR A 198 -14.13 -7.52 4.82
N ARG A 199 -14.30 -6.82 3.71
CA ARG A 199 -13.86 -7.24 2.39
C ARG A 199 -12.57 -6.52 2.06
N PHE A 200 -11.65 -7.22 1.40
CA PHE A 200 -10.37 -6.67 0.97
C PHE A 200 -10.33 -6.67 -0.54
N ARG A 201 -9.84 -5.60 -1.15
CA ARG A 201 -9.62 -5.55 -2.60
C ARG A 201 -8.47 -6.51 -2.91
N PRO A 202 -8.71 -7.59 -3.67
CA PRO A 202 -7.62 -8.44 -4.09
C PRO A 202 -6.74 -7.63 -5.04
N GLU A 203 -5.44 -7.62 -4.78
CA GLU A 203 -4.49 -7.17 -5.78
C GLU A 203 -4.47 -8.21 -6.91
N GLN A 204 -4.79 -7.78 -8.13
CA GLN A 204 -4.85 -8.67 -9.28
C GLN A 204 -3.48 -9.34 -9.48
N PRO A 205 -3.38 -10.68 -9.44
CA PRO A 205 -2.13 -11.42 -9.59
C PRO A 205 -1.27 -10.98 -10.78
N LEU A 206 -1.91 -10.67 -11.91
CA LEU A 206 -1.21 -10.17 -13.08
C LEU A 206 -0.59 -8.79 -12.84
N LEU A 207 -1.33 -7.82 -12.29
CA LEU A 207 -0.77 -6.49 -11.95
C LEU A 207 0.43 -6.61 -11.01
N ARG A 208 0.36 -7.52 -10.04
CA ARG A 208 1.45 -7.80 -9.12
C ARG A 208 2.68 -8.34 -9.85
N LEU A 209 2.49 -9.33 -10.72
CA LEU A 209 3.56 -9.91 -11.52
C LEU A 209 4.29 -8.83 -12.34
N PHE A 210 3.53 -7.95 -13.01
CA PHE A 210 4.11 -6.79 -13.72
C PHE A 210 4.97 -5.89 -12.82
N GLY A 211 4.55 -5.63 -11.57
CA GLY A 211 5.31 -4.82 -10.61
C GLY A 211 6.59 -5.46 -10.08
N THR A 212 6.72 -6.79 -10.18
CA THR A 212 7.93 -7.52 -9.74
C THR A 212 8.97 -7.74 -10.85
N LEU A 213 8.57 -7.51 -12.11
CA LEU A 213 9.41 -7.75 -13.27
C LEU A 213 10.13 -6.47 -13.71
N ASP A 214 11.38 -6.62 -14.10
CA ASP A 214 12.16 -5.52 -14.66
C ASP A 214 12.13 -5.57 -16.19
N PHE A 215 11.20 -4.81 -16.78
CA PHE A 215 11.09 -4.65 -18.23
C PHE A 215 12.22 -3.77 -18.82
N SER A 216 13.02 -3.10 -17.99
CA SER A 216 14.09 -2.19 -18.42
C SER A 216 15.44 -2.89 -18.59
N SER A 217 15.66 -4.04 -17.95
CA SER A 217 16.92 -4.78 -18.01
C SER A 217 17.02 -5.70 -19.25
N PRO A 218 18.13 -5.65 -20.01
CA PRO A 218 18.34 -6.49 -21.21
C PRO A 218 18.59 -7.98 -20.92
N GLY A 219 18.64 -8.41 -19.65
CA GLY A 219 19.12 -9.74 -19.25
C GLY A 219 18.10 -10.88 -19.17
N GLN A 220 16.80 -10.63 -19.36
CA GLN A 220 15.74 -11.63 -19.05
C GLN A 220 15.15 -12.36 -20.28
N GLY A 221 15.86 -12.43 -21.40
CA GLY A 221 15.28 -13.00 -22.64
C GLY A 221 14.11 -12.18 -23.19
N ALA A 222 14.03 -10.90 -22.78
CA ALA A 222 12.99 -9.98 -23.21
C ALA A 222 13.18 -9.60 -24.68
N LYS A 223 12.09 -9.64 -25.46
CA LYS A 223 12.05 -9.14 -26.83
C LYS A 223 11.55 -7.71 -26.83
N ARG A 224 12.25 -6.81 -27.51
CA ARG A 224 11.86 -5.41 -27.64
C ARG A 224 11.37 -5.13 -29.04
N PHE A 225 10.29 -4.38 -29.12
CA PHE A 225 9.65 -3.99 -30.37
C PHE A 225 9.56 -2.48 -30.43
N MET A 226 9.84 -1.94 -31.61
CA MET A 226 9.74 -0.52 -31.91
C MET A 226 8.57 -0.29 -32.86
N LEU A 227 7.86 0.80 -32.65
CA LEU A 227 6.79 1.21 -33.54
C LEU A 227 7.41 1.89 -34.78
N ALA A 228 7.00 1.46 -35.96
CA ALA A 228 7.48 2.02 -37.23
C ALA A 228 6.39 2.89 -37.87
N PRO A 229 6.73 4.05 -38.47
CA PRO A 229 5.78 4.83 -39.24
C PRO A 229 5.37 4.09 -40.54
N PRO A 230 4.17 4.34 -41.08
CA PRO A 230 3.14 5.25 -40.56
C PRO A 230 2.41 4.68 -39.32
N TYR A 231 2.13 5.52 -38.34
CA TYR A 231 1.46 5.12 -37.11
C TYR A 231 -0.05 4.89 -37.32
N PRO A 232 -0.67 3.91 -36.62
CA PRO A 232 -2.10 3.65 -36.76
C PRO A 232 -2.93 4.81 -36.18
N ALA A 233 -4.16 4.98 -36.67
CA ALA A 233 -5.09 5.97 -36.13
C ALA A 233 -5.32 5.76 -34.60
N PRO A 234 -5.38 6.85 -33.81
CA PRO A 234 -5.46 8.26 -34.21
C PRO A 234 -4.10 8.97 -34.36
N LEU A 235 -2.98 8.24 -34.43
CA LEU A 235 -1.62 8.80 -34.36
C LEU A 235 -0.95 9.09 -35.71
N GLY A 236 -1.70 9.10 -36.81
CA GLY A 236 -1.13 9.11 -38.17
C GLY A 236 -0.20 10.28 -38.50
N ASP A 237 -0.43 11.44 -37.88
CA ASP A 237 0.35 12.69 -38.03
C ASP A 237 1.24 13.02 -36.82
N TRP A 238 1.38 12.09 -35.87
CA TRP A 238 2.17 12.29 -34.65
C TRP A 238 3.61 11.81 -34.83
N GLN A 239 4.50 12.28 -33.97
CA GLN A 239 5.90 11.83 -33.88
C GLN A 239 6.13 11.13 -32.54
N ALA A 240 6.73 9.96 -32.53
CA ALA A 240 7.09 9.28 -31.28
C ALA A 240 8.37 9.86 -30.68
N SER A 241 8.33 10.29 -29.41
CA SER A 241 9.51 10.69 -28.64
C SER A 241 10.01 9.58 -27.71
N GLU A 242 9.11 8.71 -27.23
CA GLU A 242 9.45 7.47 -26.53
C GLU A 242 8.57 6.34 -27.07
N GLN A 243 9.14 5.18 -27.40
CA GLN A 243 8.36 4.05 -27.90
C GLN A 243 9.05 2.74 -27.56
N GLN A 244 8.33 1.84 -26.91
CA GLN A 244 8.75 0.47 -26.72
C GLN A 244 7.56 -0.43 -26.41
N LEU A 245 7.62 -1.64 -26.92
CA LEU A 245 6.87 -2.77 -26.40
C LEU A 245 7.90 -3.82 -26.00
N VAL A 246 7.88 -4.23 -24.73
CA VAL A 246 8.79 -5.26 -24.19
C VAL A 246 7.96 -6.49 -23.89
N GLN A 247 8.32 -7.62 -24.49
CA GLN A 247 7.69 -8.92 -24.31
C GLN A 247 8.63 -9.84 -23.53
N LEU A 248 8.10 -10.46 -22.47
CA LEU A 248 8.81 -11.38 -21.59
C LEU A 248 7.98 -12.64 -21.37
N HIS A 249 8.64 -13.78 -21.16
CA HIS A 249 7.98 -15.01 -20.76
C HIS A 249 8.26 -15.28 -19.28
N ALA A 250 7.22 -15.26 -18.46
CA ALA A 250 7.31 -15.58 -17.03
C ALA A 250 6.06 -16.37 -16.61
N GLU A 251 6.24 -17.35 -15.73
CA GLU A 251 5.15 -18.14 -15.15
C GLU A 251 4.22 -18.78 -16.19
N GLY A 252 4.79 -19.22 -17.33
CA GLY A 252 4.04 -19.83 -18.42
C GLY A 252 3.18 -18.84 -19.23
N LYS A 253 3.31 -17.54 -18.97
CA LYS A 253 2.59 -16.47 -19.68
C LYS A 253 3.51 -15.66 -20.57
N THR A 254 2.94 -15.09 -21.61
CA THR A 254 3.56 -14.03 -22.39
C THR A 254 3.11 -12.69 -21.84
N LEU A 255 4.02 -11.95 -21.23
CA LEU A 255 3.78 -10.64 -20.62
C LEU A 255 4.35 -9.54 -21.49
N GLU A 256 3.59 -8.48 -21.71
CA GLU A 256 3.98 -7.38 -22.57
C GLU A 256 3.74 -6.04 -21.87
N SER A 257 4.78 -5.20 -21.80
CA SER A 257 4.69 -3.82 -21.34
C SER A 257 4.90 -2.87 -22.49
N MET A 258 3.90 -2.06 -22.80
CA MET A 258 3.92 -1.03 -23.84
C MET A 258 4.06 0.34 -23.18
N SER A 259 4.98 1.15 -23.67
CA SER A 259 5.06 2.58 -23.36
C SER A 259 5.29 3.36 -24.65
N LEU A 260 4.44 4.34 -24.91
CA LEU A 260 4.48 5.18 -26.10
C LEU A 260 4.15 6.61 -25.71
N ARG A 261 5.11 7.52 -25.92
CA ARG A 261 4.91 8.97 -25.90
C ARG A 261 4.99 9.49 -27.32
N VAL A 262 3.95 10.20 -27.71
CA VAL A 262 3.85 10.85 -29.02
C VAL A 262 3.56 12.32 -28.88
N GLU A 263 4.08 13.09 -29.82
CA GLU A 263 3.98 14.54 -29.87
C GLU A 263 3.49 14.99 -31.24
N ARG A 264 2.67 16.04 -31.25
CA ARG A 264 2.21 16.69 -32.47
C ARG A 264 2.24 18.20 -32.28
N LYS A 265 2.79 18.90 -33.28
CA LYS A 265 2.68 20.35 -33.37
C LYS A 265 1.34 20.72 -34.01
N GLY A 266 0.52 21.49 -33.32
CA GLY A 266 -0.71 22.04 -33.88
C GLY A 266 -0.43 23.21 -34.81
N ALA A 267 -1.43 23.52 -35.65
CA ALA A 267 -1.40 24.70 -36.52
C ALA A 267 -1.47 26.03 -35.74
N ASP A 268 -1.88 25.96 -34.48
CA ASP A 268 -1.93 27.03 -33.48
C ASP A 268 -0.57 27.32 -32.82
N GLY A 269 0.48 26.56 -33.16
CA GLY A 269 1.79 26.67 -32.53
C GLY A 269 1.91 25.94 -31.18
N CYS A 270 0.83 25.30 -30.70
CA CYS A 270 0.85 24.52 -29.47
C CYS A 270 1.46 23.13 -29.71
N SER A 271 2.14 22.58 -28.70
CA SER A 271 2.62 21.19 -28.72
C SER A 271 1.68 20.29 -27.93
N TYR A 272 1.22 19.22 -28.54
CA TYR A 272 0.32 18.24 -27.96
C TYR A 272 1.09 16.96 -27.66
N THR A 273 1.01 16.47 -26.43
CA THR A 273 1.61 15.20 -26.02
C THR A 273 0.51 14.22 -25.65
N ARG A 274 0.68 12.96 -26.08
CA ARG A 274 -0.13 11.84 -25.62
C ARG A 274 0.77 10.69 -25.18
N ASN A 275 0.46 10.12 -24.02
CA ASN A 275 1.14 8.96 -23.48
C ASN A 275 0.17 7.77 -23.45
N TYR A 276 0.72 6.61 -23.76
CA TYR A 276 0.06 5.32 -23.68
C TYR A 276 0.95 4.38 -22.88
N ASP A 277 0.44 3.91 -21.75
CA ASP A 277 1.06 2.83 -20.98
C ASP A 277 0.09 1.67 -20.94
N ALA A 278 0.56 0.46 -21.24
CA ALA A 278 -0.29 -0.72 -21.19
C ALA A 278 0.47 -1.98 -20.81
N TRP A 279 -0.25 -2.86 -20.11
CA TRP A 279 0.18 -4.20 -19.77
C TRP A 279 -0.75 -5.22 -20.40
N PHE A 280 -0.18 -6.22 -21.06
CA PHE A 280 -0.91 -7.33 -21.66
C PHE A 280 -0.38 -8.67 -21.17
N ALA A 281 -1.27 -9.59 -20.83
CA ALA A 281 -0.95 -10.98 -20.54
C ALA A 281 -1.61 -11.87 -21.59
N ASP A 282 -0.82 -12.69 -22.27
CA ASP A 282 -1.27 -13.60 -23.33
C ASP A 282 -2.06 -12.83 -24.43
N GLY A 283 -1.63 -11.60 -24.72
CA GLY A 283 -2.25 -10.69 -25.68
C GLY A 283 -3.54 -10.01 -25.20
N LYS A 284 -4.01 -10.27 -23.98
CA LYS A 284 -5.19 -9.62 -23.39
C LYS A 284 -4.80 -8.42 -22.51
N PRO A 285 -5.54 -7.31 -22.53
CA PRO A 285 -5.27 -6.17 -21.66
C PRO A 285 -5.41 -6.54 -20.19
N VAL A 286 -4.46 -6.06 -19.37
CA VAL A 286 -4.48 -6.13 -17.90
C VAL A 286 -4.66 -4.74 -17.32
N GLN A 287 -3.89 -3.77 -17.84
CA GLN A 287 -4.00 -2.36 -17.51
C GLN A 287 -3.79 -1.53 -18.78
N LEU A 288 -4.64 -0.53 -18.99
CA LEU A 288 -4.49 0.45 -20.05
C LEU A 288 -4.55 1.84 -19.43
N LYS A 289 -3.59 2.71 -19.76
CA LYS A 289 -3.57 4.10 -19.33
C LYS A 289 -3.24 4.99 -20.51
N ARG A 290 -4.14 5.92 -20.80
CA ARG A 290 -3.94 6.99 -21.78
C ARG A 290 -3.97 8.32 -21.05
N SER A 291 -2.97 9.15 -21.26
CA SER A 291 -2.98 10.54 -20.78
C SER A 291 -2.61 11.47 -21.92
N GLY A 292 -3.17 12.68 -21.93
CA GLY A 292 -2.76 13.71 -22.86
C GLY A 292 -2.68 15.07 -22.20
N TYR A 293 -1.72 15.87 -22.64
CA TYR A 293 -1.64 17.25 -22.24
C TYR A 293 -0.98 18.08 -23.34
N GLY A 294 -1.50 19.28 -23.58
CA GLY A 294 -0.78 20.31 -24.34
C GLY A 294 0.23 21.03 -23.44
N MET A 295 1.40 21.36 -23.98
CA MET A 295 2.39 22.26 -23.37
C MET A 295 2.73 23.41 -24.34
N HIS A 296 2.50 24.68 -23.98
CA HIS A 296 3.41 25.80 -24.31
C HIS A 296 3.07 27.13 -23.61
N SER A 297 4.07 28.02 -23.60
CA SER A 297 4.14 29.40 -23.10
C SER A 297 2.89 30.26 -23.35
N ASP A 298 2.30 30.70 -22.26
CA ASP A 298 1.56 31.95 -22.03
C ASP A 298 0.30 32.25 -22.88
N THR A 299 -0.03 31.49 -23.94
CA THR A 299 -1.12 31.85 -24.88
C THR A 299 -2.00 30.70 -25.39
N CYS A 300 -1.65 29.44 -25.16
CA CYS A 300 -2.54 28.30 -25.44
C CYS A 300 -3.51 28.15 -24.25
N GLU A 301 -4.81 28.42 -24.42
CA GLU A 301 -5.79 28.29 -23.32
C GLU A 301 -5.78 26.87 -22.72
N GLU A 302 -5.39 26.79 -21.44
CA GLU A 302 -5.19 25.56 -20.67
C GLU A 302 -6.38 24.58 -20.51
N PRO A 303 -7.69 24.91 -20.69
CA PRO A 303 -8.76 23.94 -20.40
C PRO A 303 -9.31 23.14 -21.60
N ALA A 304 -9.14 23.59 -22.85
CA ALA A 304 -9.93 23.06 -23.98
C ALA A 304 -9.34 21.83 -24.69
N ALA A 305 -8.06 21.50 -24.47
CA ALA A 305 -7.36 20.48 -25.26
C ALA A 305 -6.56 19.45 -24.44
N SER A 306 -6.88 19.27 -23.15
CA SER A 306 -6.33 18.15 -22.39
C SER A 306 -7.21 16.92 -22.54
N ASP A 307 -6.74 15.92 -23.30
CA ASP A 307 -7.36 14.60 -23.23
C ASP A 307 -7.35 14.15 -21.77
N PRO A 308 -8.50 13.77 -21.18
CA PRO A 308 -8.51 13.31 -19.81
C PRO A 308 -7.60 12.10 -19.66
N THR A 309 -6.96 11.98 -18.50
CA THR A 309 -6.25 10.75 -18.18
C THR A 309 -7.29 9.67 -17.93
N THR A 310 -7.30 8.66 -18.80
CA THR A 310 -8.16 7.50 -18.68
C THR A 310 -7.31 6.30 -18.27
N GLU A 311 -7.70 5.63 -17.19
CA GLU A 311 -7.07 4.40 -16.72
C GLU A 311 -8.12 3.31 -16.54
N MET A 312 -7.83 2.13 -17.09
CA MET A 312 -8.67 0.94 -16.98
C MET A 312 -7.84 -0.24 -16.47
N ARG A 313 -8.41 -1.03 -15.56
CA ARG A 313 -7.82 -2.29 -15.08
C ARG A 313 -8.85 -3.40 -15.12
N TRP A 314 -8.43 -4.61 -15.49
CA TRP A 314 -9.29 -5.77 -15.65
C TRP A 314 -8.99 -6.83 -14.59
N ASN A 315 -10.05 -7.43 -14.03
CA ASN A 315 -9.94 -8.58 -13.15
C ASN A 315 -9.44 -9.82 -13.93
N ASP A 316 -9.00 -10.85 -13.20
CA ASP A 316 -8.47 -12.08 -13.79
C ASP A 316 -9.50 -12.82 -14.68
N ASP A 317 -10.79 -12.64 -14.41
CA ASP A 317 -11.89 -13.20 -15.21
C ASP A 317 -12.17 -12.38 -16.50
N GLY A 318 -11.47 -11.26 -16.69
CA GLY A 318 -11.61 -10.35 -17.82
C GLY A 318 -12.73 -9.32 -17.68
N THR A 319 -13.39 -9.23 -16.53
CA THR A 319 -14.31 -8.13 -16.21
C THR A 319 -13.53 -6.84 -15.94
N LEU A 320 -14.13 -5.68 -16.25
CA LEU A 320 -13.53 -4.40 -15.86
C LEU A 320 -13.59 -4.32 -14.34
N GLY A 321 -12.47 -4.05 -13.67
CA GLY A 321 -12.42 -3.89 -12.21
C GLY A 321 -12.36 -2.43 -11.79
N TRP A 322 -11.73 -1.59 -12.60
CA TRP A 322 -11.46 -0.19 -12.24
C TRP A 322 -11.45 0.70 -13.48
N PHE A 323 -12.04 1.88 -13.35
CA PHE A 323 -12.02 2.94 -14.34
C PHE A 323 -11.84 4.29 -13.64
N ILE A 324 -10.83 5.05 -14.05
CA ILE A 324 -10.71 6.47 -13.70
C ILE A 324 -10.65 7.27 -14.99
N GLU A 325 -11.38 8.37 -15.00
CA GLU A 325 -11.14 9.50 -15.87
C GLU A 325 -10.82 10.73 -15.02
N SER A 326 -9.76 11.47 -15.38
CA SER A 326 -9.27 12.63 -14.63
C SER A 326 -8.92 13.79 -15.55
N SER A 327 -9.45 14.97 -15.24
CA SER A 327 -9.07 16.23 -15.87
C SER A 327 -8.00 16.92 -15.01
N ARG A 328 -6.74 16.57 -15.23
CA ARG A 328 -5.49 17.20 -14.74
C ARG A 328 -5.22 17.33 -13.24
N LEU A 329 -6.21 17.44 -12.35
CA LEU A 329 -5.99 17.60 -10.89
C LEU A 329 -7.02 16.90 -10.00
N SER A 330 -8.15 16.44 -10.55
CA SER A 330 -9.15 15.68 -9.82
C SER A 330 -9.81 14.66 -10.75
N ALA A 331 -10.21 13.52 -10.18
CA ALA A 331 -10.96 12.54 -10.94
C ALA A 331 -12.34 13.10 -11.29
N THR A 332 -12.66 13.18 -12.58
CA THR A 332 -13.97 13.60 -13.09
C THR A 332 -14.97 12.46 -13.04
N ARG A 333 -14.48 11.23 -13.16
CA ARG A 333 -15.27 10.01 -13.11
C ARG A 333 -14.45 8.89 -12.52
N VAL A 334 -14.96 8.26 -11.47
CA VAL A 334 -14.39 7.01 -10.94
C VAL A 334 -15.47 5.96 -10.90
N TRP A 335 -15.13 4.77 -11.38
CA TRP A 335 -15.88 3.55 -11.19
C TRP A 335 -14.94 2.44 -10.72
N ASP A 336 -15.42 1.65 -9.78
CA ASP A 336 -14.67 0.58 -9.18
C ASP A 336 -15.65 -0.54 -8.80
N ASP A 337 -15.45 -1.72 -9.39
CA ASP A 337 -16.26 -2.90 -9.14
C ASP A 337 -16.20 -3.31 -7.66
N PHE A 338 -15.07 -3.04 -7.00
CA PHE A 338 -14.94 -3.27 -5.57
C PHE A 338 -15.95 -2.41 -4.79
N ARG A 339 -16.17 -1.14 -5.14
CA ARG A 339 -17.20 -0.31 -4.47
C ARG A 339 -18.62 -0.64 -4.87
N ALA A 340 -18.86 -0.87 -6.15
CA ALA A 340 -20.18 -1.14 -6.69
C ALA A 340 -20.86 -2.37 -6.06
N THR A 341 -20.08 -3.35 -5.60
CA THR A 341 -20.58 -4.61 -5.04
C THR A 341 -20.78 -4.58 -3.52
N ASN A 342 -20.70 -3.41 -2.85
CA ASN A 342 -20.97 -3.28 -1.41
C ASN A 342 -22.16 -2.36 -1.10
N PRO A 343 -23.31 -2.89 -0.63
CA PRO A 343 -24.49 -2.09 -0.31
C PRO A 343 -24.30 -1.16 0.90
N ALA A 344 -23.27 -1.37 1.73
CA ALA A 344 -22.97 -0.50 2.87
C ALA A 344 -22.29 0.82 2.45
N CYS A 345 -21.73 0.87 1.24
CA CYS A 345 -21.26 2.10 0.64
C CYS A 345 -22.38 2.67 -0.23
N ALA A 346 -23.06 3.72 0.25
CA ALA A 346 -23.89 4.56 -0.59
C ALA A 346 -22.95 5.33 -1.53
N ALA A 347 -22.60 4.73 -2.67
CA ALA A 347 -21.61 5.30 -3.56
C ALA A 347 -22.16 6.57 -4.22
N GLU A 348 -21.67 7.75 -3.81
CA GLU A 348 -21.72 9.00 -4.59
C GLU A 348 -20.77 8.90 -5.82
N GLU A 349 -20.71 7.75 -6.46
CA GLU A 349 -19.80 7.52 -7.58
C GLU A 349 -20.54 7.18 -8.86
N SER A 350 -19.96 7.71 -9.92
CA SER A 350 -20.40 7.60 -11.30
C SER A 350 -20.81 6.18 -11.69
N SER A 351 -21.86 6.08 -12.51
CA SER A 351 -22.25 4.82 -13.14
C SER A 351 -21.08 4.18 -13.90
N PRO A 352 -21.06 2.85 -14.07
CA PRO A 352 -20.05 2.15 -14.85
C PRO A 352 -19.82 2.79 -16.23
N PRO A 353 -18.58 2.81 -16.75
CA PRO A 353 -18.31 3.27 -18.12
C PRO A 353 -19.16 2.48 -19.11
N SER A 354 -19.58 3.12 -20.19
CA SER A 354 -20.34 2.45 -21.24
C SER A 354 -19.47 1.39 -21.93
N SER A 355 -20.10 0.34 -22.42
CA SER A 355 -19.41 -0.72 -23.17
C SER A 355 -18.66 -0.19 -24.39
N ALA A 356 -19.19 0.85 -25.05
CA ALA A 356 -18.56 1.50 -26.19
C ALA A 356 -17.28 2.26 -25.80
N GLU A 357 -17.27 3.00 -24.68
CA GLU A 357 -16.07 3.69 -24.18
C GLU A 357 -14.94 2.69 -23.89
N VAL A 358 -15.27 1.60 -23.19
CA VAL A 358 -14.33 0.53 -22.86
C VAL A 358 -13.80 -0.15 -24.13
N ALA A 359 -14.69 -0.48 -25.09
CA ALA A 359 -14.31 -1.12 -26.34
C ALA A 359 -13.41 -0.23 -27.20
N ASN A 360 -13.75 1.05 -27.34
CA ASN A 360 -12.99 1.99 -28.15
C ASN A 360 -11.54 2.15 -27.67
N LEU A 361 -11.35 2.31 -26.35
CA LEU A 361 -10.01 2.42 -25.78
C LEU A 361 -9.25 1.11 -25.93
N ARG A 362 -9.89 -0.03 -25.65
CA ARG A 362 -9.28 -1.35 -25.83
C ARG A 362 -8.81 -1.57 -27.27
N ASP A 363 -9.65 -1.25 -28.25
CA ASP A 363 -9.33 -1.43 -29.67
C ASP A 363 -8.18 -0.51 -30.10
N GLU A 364 -8.10 0.71 -29.57
CA GLU A 364 -6.98 1.62 -29.79
C GLU A 364 -5.65 1.00 -29.33
N PHE A 365 -5.60 0.50 -28.09
CA PHE A 365 -4.40 -0.15 -27.56
C PHE A 365 -4.04 -1.46 -28.28
N VAL A 366 -5.03 -2.26 -28.67
CA VAL A 366 -4.81 -3.50 -29.44
C VAL A 366 -4.23 -3.18 -30.82
N ARG A 367 -4.71 -2.13 -31.50
CA ARG A 367 -4.14 -1.66 -32.78
C ARG A 367 -2.70 -1.20 -32.60
N LEU A 368 -2.40 -0.43 -31.56
CA LEU A 368 -1.04 0.02 -31.27
C LEU A 368 -0.10 -1.15 -31.01
N ARG A 369 -0.50 -2.10 -30.15
CA ARG A 369 0.24 -3.34 -29.88
C ARG A 369 0.55 -4.09 -31.17
N ALA A 370 -0.44 -4.30 -32.03
CA ALA A 370 -0.25 -4.99 -33.31
C ALA A 370 0.75 -4.25 -34.22
N ALA A 371 0.74 -2.91 -34.22
CA ALA A 371 1.68 -2.11 -34.99
C ALA A 371 3.13 -2.21 -34.46
N PHE A 372 3.34 -2.23 -33.14
CA PHE A 372 4.65 -2.52 -32.54
C PHE A 372 5.21 -3.87 -33.00
N LEU A 373 4.39 -4.92 -32.90
CA LEU A 373 4.78 -6.28 -33.29
C LEU A 373 5.09 -6.41 -34.79
N LYS A 374 4.41 -5.63 -35.65
CA LYS A 374 4.66 -5.61 -37.09
C LYS A 374 5.87 -4.77 -37.49
N GLY A 375 6.14 -3.67 -36.78
CA GLY A 375 7.23 -2.74 -37.07
C GLY A 375 8.62 -3.33 -36.85
N SER A 376 8.70 -4.39 -36.04
CA SER A 376 9.94 -5.11 -35.76
C SER A 376 10.05 -6.28 -36.75
N LYS A 377 10.59 -6.03 -37.94
CA LYS A 377 11.06 -7.12 -38.81
C LYS A 377 12.20 -7.86 -38.08
N PRO A 378 12.33 -9.20 -38.26
CA PRO A 378 13.48 -9.95 -37.74
C PRO A 378 14.82 -9.41 -38.25
#